data_AF-A0A653YI14-F1
#
_entry.id   AF-A0A653YI14-F1
#
_cell.length_a   1.000
_cell.length_b   1.000
_cell.length_c   1.000
_cell.angle_alpha   90.00
_cell.angle_beta   90.00
_cell.angle_gamma   90.00
#
_symmetry.space_group_name_H-M   'P 1'
#
loop_
_entity.id
_entity.type
_entity.pdbx_description
1 polymer ?
#
loop_
_entity_poly.entity_id
_entity_poly.type
_entity_poly.pdbx_seq_one_letter_code
_entity_poly.pdbx_strand_id
1 'polypeptide(L)'
;MNIRPSPEQIIHERQFHPVHTMARRDEASLNDNGQQPSCLAWDSLFEGELVEILHSGKITGVGTVDSFMSDGSTVWIWMNGGHGRVMLLSDDGYCLRRPPKGGSTQAS
;
A
#
# COMPACT_ATOMS: atom_id res chain seq x y z
N MET A 1 -10.26 -29.70 -56.15
CA MET A 1 -9.77 -30.72 -55.20
C MET A 1 -9.28 -29.99 -53.96
N ASN A 2 -10.05 -30.06 -52.87
CA ASN A 2 -9.75 -29.40 -51.60
C ASN A 2 -8.88 -30.32 -50.74
N ILE A 3 -7.61 -29.95 -50.53
CA ILE A 3 -6.73 -30.64 -49.58
C ILE A 3 -6.92 -29.95 -48.23
N ARG A 4 -7.54 -30.67 -47.27
CA ARG A 4 -7.62 -30.25 -45.87
C ARG A 4 -6.26 -30.48 -45.21
N PRO A 5 -5.66 -29.50 -44.51
CA PRO A 5 -4.53 -29.79 -43.64
C PRO A 5 -5.00 -30.49 -42.34
N SER A 6 -4.20 -31.47 -41.91
CA SER A 6 -4.35 -32.30 -40.69
C SER A 6 -4.06 -31.47 -39.42
N PRO A 7 -4.72 -31.74 -38.27
CA PRO A 7 -4.76 -30.81 -37.13
C PRO A 7 -3.63 -30.96 -36.09
N GLU A 8 -2.52 -31.63 -36.39
CA GLU A 8 -1.73 -32.25 -35.31
C GLU A 8 -0.24 -31.92 -35.22
N GLN A 9 0.26 -30.76 -35.69
CA GLN A 9 1.67 -30.37 -35.44
C GLN A 9 1.86 -28.85 -35.40
N ILE A 10 1.17 -28.14 -34.49
CA ILE A 10 1.56 -26.79 -34.08
C ILE A 10 1.34 -26.70 -32.58
N ILE A 11 2.37 -26.94 -31.79
CA ILE A 11 2.74 -26.25 -30.54
C ILE A 11 4.10 -26.86 -30.16
N HIS A 12 5.18 -26.13 -30.41
CA HIS A 12 6.39 -26.23 -29.60
C HIS A 12 6.86 -24.80 -29.31
N GLU A 13 6.70 -24.45 -28.04
CA GLU A 13 7.59 -23.58 -27.27
C GLU A 13 7.92 -22.20 -27.86
N ARG A 14 7.02 -21.25 -27.61
CA ARG A 14 7.46 -19.88 -27.36
C ARG A 14 8.27 -19.88 -26.07
N GLN A 15 9.58 -19.77 -26.21
CA GLN A 15 10.48 -19.38 -25.14
C GLN A 15 10.05 -18.01 -24.60
N PHE A 16 9.29 -18.01 -23.51
CA PHE A 16 9.09 -16.82 -22.71
C PHE A 16 10.39 -16.56 -21.96
N HIS A 17 11.18 -15.62 -22.47
CA HIS A 17 12.22 -14.99 -21.67
C HIS A 17 11.54 -14.35 -20.45
N PRO A 18 12.01 -14.59 -19.21
CA PRO A 18 11.59 -13.77 -18.10
C PRO A 18 12.06 -12.35 -18.43
N VAL A 19 11.10 -11.45 -18.71
CA VAL A 19 11.36 -10.03 -18.57
C VAL A 19 11.73 -9.88 -17.11
N HIS A 20 13.02 -9.67 -16.85
CA HIS A 20 13.49 -9.21 -15.55
C HIS A 20 12.60 -8.03 -15.18
N THR A 21 11.67 -8.29 -14.25
CA THR A 21 11.02 -7.28 -13.44
C THR A 21 12.14 -6.35 -13.01
N MET A 22 12.18 -5.17 -13.61
CA MET A 22 12.97 -4.09 -13.04
C MET A 22 12.43 -3.96 -11.64
N ALA A 23 13.23 -4.41 -10.67
CA ALA A 23 13.08 -4.01 -9.29
C ALA A 23 13.10 -2.49 -9.33
N ARG A 24 11.89 -1.92 -9.40
CA ARG A 24 11.64 -0.52 -9.13
C ARG A 24 12.23 -0.40 -7.75
N ARG A 25 13.40 0.25 -7.65
CA ARG A 25 13.92 0.66 -6.36
C ARG A 25 12.85 1.60 -5.84
N ASP A 26 11.95 1.05 -5.06
CA ASP A 26 11.24 1.80 -4.05
C ASP A 26 12.35 2.42 -3.21
N GLU A 27 12.75 3.62 -3.59
CA GLU A 27 13.37 4.56 -2.68
C GLU A 27 12.32 4.82 -1.61
N ALA A 28 12.20 3.87 -0.68
CA ALA A 28 11.53 4.06 0.57
C ALA A 28 12.15 5.34 1.13
N SER A 29 11.38 6.44 1.09
CA SER A 29 11.85 7.74 1.53
C SER A 29 12.24 7.59 2.99
N LEU A 30 13.53 7.40 3.22
CA LEU A 30 14.13 7.39 4.54
C LEU A 30 13.78 8.75 5.16
N ASN A 31 13.36 8.75 6.42
CA ASN A 31 13.30 10.02 7.14
C ASN A 31 14.71 10.61 7.28
N ASP A 32 14.85 11.87 7.71
CA ASP A 32 16.15 12.55 7.90
C ASP A 32 17.19 11.78 8.74
N ASN A 33 16.78 10.72 9.43
CA ASN A 33 17.65 9.87 10.25
C ASN A 33 18.03 8.53 9.59
N GLY A 34 17.75 8.34 8.30
CA GLY A 34 18.07 7.07 7.61
C GLY A 34 17.24 5.88 8.10
N GLN A 35 16.19 6.10 8.89
CA GLN A 35 15.33 5.05 9.40
C GLN A 35 14.09 4.96 8.50
N GLN A 36 13.88 3.80 7.88
CA GLN A 36 12.63 3.53 7.18
C GLN A 36 11.48 3.66 8.19
N PRO A 37 10.43 4.46 7.91
CA PRO A 37 9.28 4.53 8.80
C PRO A 37 8.71 3.12 8.95
N SER A 38 8.69 2.59 10.17
CA SER A 38 8.15 1.27 10.44
C SER A 38 6.65 1.28 10.17
N CYS A 39 6.24 0.75 9.02
CA CYS A 39 4.85 0.54 8.70
C CYS A 39 4.23 -0.41 9.72
N LEU A 40 3.06 -0.04 10.22
CA LEU A 40 2.27 -0.90 11.08
C LEU A 40 1.62 -1.98 10.23
N ALA A 41 1.53 -3.18 10.80
CA ALA A 41 0.63 -4.19 10.30
C ALA A 41 -0.81 -3.76 10.62
N TRP A 42 -1.72 -3.79 9.65
CA TRP A 42 -3.04 -3.17 9.80
C TRP A 42 -3.97 -3.93 10.76
N ASP A 43 -3.75 -5.24 10.90
CA ASP A 43 -4.37 -6.10 11.90
C ASP A 43 -3.95 -5.78 13.35
N SER A 44 -2.88 -5.00 13.53
CA SER A 44 -2.42 -4.51 14.84
C SER A 44 -2.98 -3.14 15.23
N LEU A 45 -3.84 -2.55 14.39
CA LEU A 45 -4.52 -1.29 14.65
C LEU A 45 -5.73 -1.50 15.56
N PHE A 46 -6.16 -0.43 16.23
CA PHE A 46 -7.43 -0.41 16.95
C PHE A 46 -8.32 0.73 16.47
N GLU A 47 -9.63 0.52 16.53
CA GLU A 47 -10.62 1.58 16.23
C GLU A 47 -10.39 2.78 17.16
N GLY A 48 -10.42 3.98 16.61
CA GLY A 48 -10.08 5.21 17.33
C GLY A 48 -8.58 5.55 17.37
N GLU A 49 -7.70 4.71 16.81
CA GLU A 49 -6.26 5.02 16.76
C GLU A 49 -5.94 6.13 15.76
N LEU A 50 -5.18 7.14 16.18
CA LEU A 50 -4.67 8.20 15.30
C LEU A 50 -3.47 7.68 14.50
N VAL A 51 -3.55 7.81 13.18
CA VAL A 51 -2.52 7.34 12.24
C VAL A 51 -2.15 8.40 11.21
N GLU A 52 -0.88 8.38 10.79
CA GLU A 52 -0.42 9.03 9.58
C GLU A 52 -0.45 8.03 8.43
N ILE A 53 -0.96 8.48 7.28
CA ILE A 53 -1.01 7.71 6.04
C ILE A 53 0.16 8.14 5.18
N LEU A 54 1.00 7.18 4.82
CA LEU A 54 2.14 7.37 3.94
C LEU A 54 1.90 6.65 2.62
N HIS A 55 2.28 7.28 1.51
CA HIS A 55 2.35 6.67 0.20
C HIS A 55 3.68 7.04 -0.45
N SER A 56 4.43 6.05 -0.94
CA SER A 56 5.80 6.24 -1.43
C SER A 56 6.69 7.01 -0.43
N GLY A 57 6.54 6.71 0.87
CA GLY A 57 7.33 7.32 1.96
C GLY A 57 6.95 8.77 2.33
N LYS A 58 5.94 9.37 1.68
CA LYS A 58 5.45 10.72 2.01
C LYS A 58 4.13 10.65 2.74
N ILE A 59 3.95 11.49 3.76
CA ILE A 59 2.66 11.63 4.44
C ILE A 59 1.67 12.24 3.46
N THR A 60 0.62 11.50 3.13
CA THR A 60 -0.49 11.95 2.27
C THR A 60 -1.72 12.33 3.08
N GLY A 61 -1.76 11.98 4.37
CA GLY A 61 -2.87 12.34 5.23
C GLY A 61 -2.69 11.90 6.68
N VAL A 62 -3.59 12.38 7.52
CA VAL A 62 -3.70 12.03 8.94
C VAL A 62 -5.17 11.78 9.25
N GLY A 63 -5.45 10.74 10.02
CA GLY A 63 -6.82 10.41 10.38
C GLY A 63 -6.90 9.38 11.49
N THR A 64 -8.13 9.03 11.84
CA THR A 64 -8.44 8.07 12.89
C THR A 64 -8.98 6.80 12.28
N VAL A 65 -8.49 5.64 12.72
CA VAL A 65 -9.00 4.33 12.27
C VAL A 65 -10.48 4.22 12.65
N ASP A 66 -11.34 4.03 11.64
CA ASP A 66 -12.78 3.78 11.80
C ASP A 66 -13.04 2.30 12.04
N SER A 67 -12.52 1.45 11.15
CA SER A 67 -12.61 -0.01 11.24
C SER A 67 -11.58 -0.66 10.30
N PHE A 68 -11.36 -1.96 10.44
CA PHE A 68 -10.39 -2.72 9.65
C PHE A 68 -10.84 -4.17 9.47
N MET A 69 -10.35 -4.83 8.42
CA MET A 69 -10.51 -6.27 8.26
C MET A 69 -9.44 -7.01 9.08
N SER A 70 -9.83 -8.08 9.76
CA SER A 70 -8.91 -8.85 10.63
C SER A 70 -7.80 -9.58 9.88
N ASP A 71 -7.92 -9.70 8.56
CA ASP A 71 -6.86 -10.21 7.68
C ASP A 71 -5.84 -9.13 7.27
N GLY A 72 -6.03 -7.87 7.71
CA GLY A 72 -5.16 -6.74 7.41
C GLY A 72 -5.28 -6.21 5.99
N SER A 73 -6.21 -6.71 5.18
CA SER A 73 -6.29 -6.37 3.75
C SER A 73 -6.85 -4.97 3.50
N THR A 74 -7.75 -4.49 4.36
CA THR A 74 -8.43 -3.20 4.23
C THR A 74 -8.56 -2.48 5.55
N VAL A 75 -8.42 -1.16 5.52
CA VAL A 75 -8.67 -0.25 6.65
C VAL A 75 -9.48 0.96 6.20
N TRP A 76 -10.42 1.38 7.04
CA TRP A 76 -11.18 2.62 6.87
C TRP A 76 -10.67 3.67 7.84
N ILE A 77 -10.45 4.89 7.35
CA ILE A 77 -9.90 5.99 8.14
C ILE A 77 -10.78 7.22 7.97
N TRP A 78 -11.20 7.82 9.09
CA TRP A 78 -11.75 9.16 9.12
C TRP A 78 -10.63 10.19 9.01
N MET A 79 -10.59 10.90 7.89
CA MET A 79 -9.57 11.89 7.62
C MET A 79 -9.80 13.17 8.45
N ASN A 80 -8.74 13.66 9.08
CA ASN A 80 -8.78 14.93 9.79
C ASN A 80 -9.00 16.10 8.81
N GLY A 81 -9.61 17.20 9.28
CA GLY A 81 -9.85 18.38 8.43
C GLY A 81 -11.08 18.31 7.52
N GLY A 82 -11.98 17.33 7.75
CA GLY A 82 -13.26 17.26 7.03
C GLY A 82 -13.21 16.59 5.66
N HIS A 83 -12.14 15.84 5.37
CA HIS A 83 -11.97 15.12 4.10
C HIS A 83 -12.77 13.80 4.01
N GLY A 84 -13.65 13.53 4.98
CA GLY A 84 -14.51 12.36 5.01
C GLY A 84 -13.79 11.07 5.37
N ARG A 85 -14.33 9.95 4.89
CA ARG A 85 -13.79 8.61 5.16
C ARG A 85 -13.12 8.06 3.91
N VAL A 86 -11.92 7.51 4.08
CA VAL A 86 -11.19 6.81 3.02
C VAL A 86 -11.10 5.32 3.34
N MET A 87 -11.12 4.51 2.30
CA MET A 87 -10.80 3.08 2.35
C MET A 87 -9.42 2.90 1.71
N LEU A 88 -8.51 2.24 2.41
CA LEU A 88 -7.18 1.90 1.88
C LEU A 88 -7.07 0.38 1.77
N LEU A 89 -6.40 -0.09 0.72
CA LEU A 89 -6.05 -1.50 0.53
C LEU A 89 -4.56 -1.70 0.78
N SER A 90 -4.20 -2.80 1.43
CA SER A 90 -2.81 -3.10 1.79
C SER A 90 -1.89 -3.22 0.57
N ASP A 91 -2.43 -3.67 -0.56
CA ASP A 91 -1.70 -3.82 -1.83
C ASP A 91 -1.52 -2.50 -2.60
N ASP A 92 -2.14 -1.39 -2.18
CA ASP A 92 -2.03 -0.09 -2.86
C ASP A 92 -0.75 0.68 -2.50
N GLY A 93 0.15 0.09 -1.72
CA GLY A 93 1.44 0.72 -1.34
C GLY A 93 1.31 1.79 -0.27
N TYR A 94 0.19 1.80 0.47
CA TYR A 94 0.02 2.63 1.65
C TYR A 94 0.71 2.03 2.87
N CYS A 95 1.25 2.91 3.70
CA CYS A 95 1.89 2.58 4.96
C CYS A 95 1.26 3.42 6.06
N LEU A 96 0.82 2.77 7.14
CA LEU A 96 0.27 3.46 8.31
C LEU A 96 1.32 3.50 9.41
N ARG A 97 1.40 4.62 10.12
CA ARG A 97 2.23 4.73 11.33
C ARG A 97 1.56 5.57 12.40
N ARG A 98 1.99 5.38 13.64
CA ARG A 98 1.63 6.28 14.74
C ARG A 98 2.36 7.61 14.55
N PRO A 99 1.68 8.75 14.72
CA PRO A 99 2.35 10.04 14.78
C PRO A 99 3.42 10.05 15.89
N PRO A 100 4.52 10.79 15.71
CA PRO A 100 5.51 10.96 16.77
C PRO A 100 4.84 11.56 18.02
N LYS A 101 5.14 10.98 19.19
CA LYS A 101 4.72 11.53 20.49
C LYS A 101 5.49 12.82 20.76
N GLY A 102 5.02 13.95 20.22
CA GLY A 102 5.74 15.22 20.37
C GLY A 102 5.37 16.27 19.33
N GLY A 103 4.11 16.71 19.34
CA GLY A 103 3.64 17.90 18.64
C GLY A 103 2.42 18.40 19.37
N SER A 104 2.63 19.07 20.49
CA SER A 104 1.57 19.77 21.22
C SER A 104 0.84 20.71 20.28
N THR A 105 -0.41 20.40 19.95
CA THR A 105 -1.38 21.44 19.58
C THR A 105 -1.59 22.28 20.84
N GLN A 106 -0.71 23.26 21.04
CA GLN A 106 -1.00 24.40 21.87
C GLN A 106 -1.99 25.23 21.06
N ALA A 107 -3.28 25.02 21.31
CA ALA A 107 -4.31 25.95 20.86
C ALA A 107 -4.04 27.29 21.55
N SER A 108 -3.82 28.34 20.74
CA SER A 108 -3.89 29.74 21.19
C SER A 108 -5.34 30.18 21.33
#